data_AF-A0A1F6CUA4-F1
#
_entry.id   AF-A0A1F6CUA4-F1
#
_cell.length_a   1.000
_cell.length_b   1.000
_cell.length_c   1.000
_cell.angle_alpha   90.00
_cell.angle_beta   90.00
_cell.angle_gamma   90.00
#
_symmetry.space_group_name_H-M   'P 1'
#
loop_
_entity.id
_entity.type
_entity.pdbx_description
1 polymer ?
#
loop_
_entity_poly.entity_id
_entity_poly.type
_entity_poly.pdbx_seq_one_letter_code
_entity_poly.pdbx_strand_id
1 'polypeptide(L)'
;MEIYHLLNRGVEKRNVVLNDADRVRFIHDLYAFNDLNDVDANHRFREFKSPHVRVPLVDIYAFCLMPNHYHILASEIEEGGISMFMRKLNMGYAKYFNEKYKRSGVLWQGTFKRILLQRDAHFLHIPFYIHLNPLDMAFPQWRAGKVRNIDKALKFLAQYRWSSYLDYSGVKNFPSILSQELLADVLGSSARQKRIIKDIISSPNLAREASKLE
;
A
#
# COMPACT_ATOMS: atom_id res chain seq x y z
N MET A 1 10.88 -17.05 -5.70
CA MET A 1 10.01 -15.87 -5.74
C MET A 1 10.53 -14.81 -4.77
N GLU A 2 11.08 -13.74 -5.33
CA GLU A 2 11.54 -12.57 -4.60
C GLU A 2 10.38 -11.63 -4.29
N ILE A 3 10.45 -10.94 -3.15
CA ILE A 3 9.37 -10.05 -2.69
C ILE A 3 9.98 -8.69 -2.43
N TYR A 4 9.27 -7.65 -2.86
CA TYR A 4 9.74 -6.29 -2.85
C TYR A 4 8.78 -5.38 -2.10
N HIS A 5 9.36 -4.51 -1.28
CA HIS A 5 8.68 -3.35 -0.75
C HIS A 5 8.90 -2.17 -1.73
N LEU A 6 7.80 -1.73 -2.33
CA LEU A 6 7.74 -0.67 -3.33
C LEU A 6 7.12 0.58 -2.70
N LEU A 7 7.79 1.73 -2.84
CA LEU A 7 7.29 2.99 -2.29
C LEU A 7 7.70 4.19 -3.13
N ASN A 8 6.84 5.21 -3.13
CA ASN A 8 7.16 6.54 -3.65
C ASN A 8 6.35 7.60 -2.88
N ARG A 9 6.81 8.85 -2.91
CA ARG A 9 6.14 9.98 -2.27
C ARG A 9 5.97 11.15 -3.23
N GLY A 10 5.03 12.04 -2.93
CA GLY A 10 4.85 13.27 -3.67
C GLY A 10 6.08 14.18 -3.59
N VAL A 11 6.40 14.87 -4.68
CA VAL A 11 7.47 15.89 -4.68
C VAL A 11 7.22 16.92 -3.58
N GLU A 12 8.29 17.42 -2.98
CA GLU A 12 8.19 18.37 -1.85
C GLU A 12 7.40 17.81 -0.65
N LYS A 13 7.29 16.47 -0.55
CA LYS A 13 6.45 15.75 0.44
C LYS A 13 4.96 16.09 0.35
N ARG A 14 4.51 16.63 -0.78
CA ARG A 14 3.13 17.09 -0.99
C ARG A 14 2.13 15.95 -0.96
N ASN A 15 0.88 16.28 -0.67
CA ASN A 15 -0.21 15.33 -0.81
C ASN A 15 -0.43 14.97 -2.29
N VAL A 16 -0.51 13.68 -2.54
CA VAL A 16 -0.83 13.08 -3.84
C VAL A 16 -2.29 12.64 -3.90
N VAL A 17 -2.98 12.59 -2.76
CA VAL A 17 -4.44 12.44 -2.65
C VAL A 17 -5.01 13.59 -1.82
N LEU A 18 -6.01 14.29 -2.34
CA LEU A 18 -6.64 15.45 -1.67
C LEU A 18 -8.03 15.14 -1.13
N ASN A 19 -8.71 14.13 -1.69
CA ASN A 19 -10.04 13.68 -1.27
C ASN A 19 -10.24 12.18 -1.52
N ASP A 20 -11.37 11.64 -1.08
CA ASP A 20 -11.68 10.21 -1.23
C ASP A 20 -11.82 9.77 -2.69
N ALA A 21 -12.22 10.67 -3.60
CA ALA A 21 -12.25 10.33 -5.02
C ALA A 21 -10.84 10.06 -5.58
N ASP A 22 -9.83 10.80 -5.12
CA ASP A 22 -8.42 10.53 -5.47
C ASP A 22 -7.94 9.19 -4.92
N ARG A 23 -8.39 8.83 -3.70
CA ARG A 23 -8.01 7.57 -3.06
C ARG A 23 -8.66 6.39 -3.76
N VAL A 24 -9.97 6.46 -4.05
CA VAL A 24 -10.67 5.45 -4.86
C VAL A 24 -9.98 5.28 -6.21
N ARG A 25 -9.59 6.39 -6.85
CA ARG A 25 -8.87 6.34 -8.12
C ARG A 25 -7.54 5.60 -7.99
N PHE A 26 -6.71 5.97 -7.03
CA PHE A 26 -5.40 5.33 -6.82
C PHE A 26 -5.55 3.83 -6.53
N ILE A 27 -6.49 3.46 -5.65
CA ILE A 27 -6.74 2.04 -5.32
C ILE A 27 -7.23 1.26 -6.55
N HIS A 28 -8.08 1.87 -7.38
CA HIS A 28 -8.47 1.25 -8.64
C HIS A 28 -7.29 1.05 -9.58
N ASP A 29 -6.41 2.05 -9.68
CA ASP A 29 -5.22 2.00 -10.53
C ASP A 29 -4.27 0.85 -10.12
N LEU A 30 -4.25 0.42 -8.84
CA LEU A 30 -3.53 -0.80 -8.42
C LEU A 30 -4.05 -2.08 -9.11
N TYR A 31 -5.36 -2.13 -9.38
CA TYR A 31 -5.98 -3.23 -10.11
C TYR A 31 -5.82 -3.06 -11.63
N ALA A 32 -6.23 -1.90 -12.14
CA ALA A 32 -6.33 -1.62 -13.57
C ALA A 32 -4.96 -1.60 -14.26
N PHE A 33 -3.94 -1.04 -13.62
CA PHE A 33 -2.59 -0.99 -14.21
C PHE A 33 -1.74 -2.21 -13.93
N ASN A 34 -2.19 -3.12 -13.06
CA ASN A 34 -1.58 -4.43 -12.87
C ASN A 34 -2.13 -5.40 -13.94
N ASP A 35 -1.91 -5.08 -15.21
CA ASP A 35 -2.29 -5.89 -16.35
C ASP A 35 -1.21 -5.72 -17.42
N LEU A 36 -0.83 -6.80 -18.10
CA LEU A 36 0.09 -6.76 -19.22
C LEU A 36 -0.50 -5.93 -20.38
N ASN A 37 -1.82 -6.03 -20.58
CA ASN A 37 -2.52 -5.24 -21.57
C ASN A 37 -2.63 -3.78 -21.13
N ASP A 38 -2.52 -2.86 -22.09
CA ASP A 38 -2.64 -1.44 -21.78
C ASP A 38 -4.07 -1.04 -21.43
N VAL A 39 -4.14 -0.15 -20.44
CA VAL A 39 -5.36 0.50 -19.99
C VAL A 39 -5.18 1.98 -20.23
N ASP A 40 -6.19 2.62 -20.83
CA ASP A 40 -6.20 4.06 -21.00
C ASP A 40 -5.98 4.73 -19.63
N ALA A 41 -4.94 5.54 -19.50
CA ALA A 41 -4.66 6.28 -18.27
C ALA A 41 -5.84 7.17 -17.85
N ASN A 42 -6.72 7.56 -18.77
CA ASN A 42 -7.88 8.40 -18.51
C ASN A 42 -9.18 7.58 -18.39
N HIS A 43 -9.09 6.25 -18.24
CA HIS A 43 -10.26 5.40 -18.05
C HIS A 43 -11.12 5.91 -16.88
N ARG A 44 -12.44 5.88 -17.09
CA ARG A 44 -13.40 6.25 -16.05
C ARG A 44 -13.61 5.06 -15.13
N PHE A 45 -13.30 5.23 -13.84
CA PHE A 45 -13.47 4.20 -12.81
C PHE A 45 -14.81 3.45 -12.90
N ARG A 46 -15.92 4.18 -13.06
CA ARG A 46 -17.27 3.60 -13.07
C ARG A 46 -17.62 2.84 -14.36
N GLU A 47 -16.86 3.06 -15.42
CA GLU A 47 -17.08 2.48 -16.74
C GLU A 47 -15.97 1.50 -17.11
N PHE A 48 -15.00 1.28 -16.22
CA PHE A 48 -13.87 0.40 -16.46
C PHE A 48 -14.37 -1.05 -16.59
N LYS A 49 -14.29 -1.56 -17.80
CA LYS A 49 -14.34 -2.98 -18.10
C LYS A 49 -13.02 -3.30 -18.77
N SER A 50 -12.25 -4.24 -18.22
CA SER A 50 -11.10 -4.73 -18.96
C SER A 50 -11.64 -5.36 -20.24
N PRO A 51 -11.21 -4.91 -21.43
CA PRO A 51 -11.72 -5.46 -22.67
C PRO A 51 -11.26 -6.91 -22.87
N HIS A 52 -10.29 -7.38 -22.08
CA HIS A 52 -9.59 -8.64 -22.24
C HIS A 52 -9.53 -9.39 -20.90
N VAL A 53 -9.19 -10.67 -20.95
CA VAL A 53 -8.82 -11.42 -19.74
C VAL A 53 -7.55 -10.79 -19.18
N ARG A 54 -7.61 -10.34 -17.93
CA ARG A 54 -6.48 -9.69 -17.26
C ARG A 54 -5.31 -10.65 -17.11
N VAL A 55 -4.11 -10.18 -17.46
CA VAL A 55 -2.85 -10.91 -17.26
C VAL A 55 -2.02 -10.12 -16.25
N PRO A 56 -2.02 -10.48 -14.96
CA PRO A 56 -1.35 -9.70 -13.92
C PRO A 56 0.16 -9.62 -14.13
N LEU A 57 0.73 -8.43 -13.94
CA LEU A 57 2.19 -8.19 -14.01
C LEU A 57 2.89 -8.60 -12.69
N VAL A 58 2.18 -8.40 -11.57
CA VAL A 58 2.69 -8.62 -10.22
C VAL A 58 1.62 -9.23 -9.33
N ASP A 59 2.06 -9.98 -8.32
CA ASP A 59 1.23 -10.30 -7.16
C ASP A 59 1.36 -9.18 -6.14
N ILE A 60 0.23 -8.61 -5.70
CA ILE A 60 0.22 -7.61 -4.62
C ILE A 60 -0.22 -8.31 -3.33
N TYR A 61 0.65 -8.31 -2.33
CA TYR A 61 0.43 -8.96 -1.05
C TYR A 61 -0.14 -8.00 -0.01
N ALA A 62 0.37 -6.77 0.05
CA ALA A 62 -0.12 -5.76 0.97
C ALA A 62 0.04 -4.36 0.38
N PHE A 63 -0.79 -3.42 0.81
CA PHE A 63 -0.60 -2.02 0.47
C PHE A 63 -1.11 -1.09 1.56
N CYS A 64 -0.59 0.14 1.56
CA CYS A 64 -1.14 1.26 2.28
C CYS A 64 -0.93 2.54 1.45
N LEU A 65 -2.01 3.27 1.21
CA LEU A 65 -1.99 4.58 0.57
C LEU A 65 -2.12 5.65 1.66
N MET A 66 -1.13 6.52 1.76
CA MET A 66 -1.09 7.66 2.66
C MET A 66 -1.38 8.97 1.88
N PRO A 67 -1.66 10.10 2.55
CA PRO A 67 -1.93 11.36 1.86
C PRO A 67 -0.86 11.79 0.86
N ASN A 68 0.41 11.53 1.16
CA ASN A 68 1.56 11.98 0.38
C ASN A 68 2.47 10.86 -0.14
N HIS A 69 2.15 9.58 0.08
CA HIS A 69 2.97 8.45 -0.35
C HIS A 69 2.19 7.15 -0.36
N TYR A 70 2.78 6.07 -0.87
CA TYR A 70 2.22 4.73 -0.77
C TYR A 70 3.30 3.71 -0.43
N HIS A 71 2.85 2.57 0.09
CA HIS A 71 3.64 1.36 0.31
C HIS A 71 2.92 0.18 -0.36
N ILE A 72 3.64 -0.62 -1.13
CA ILE A 72 3.13 -1.82 -1.80
C ILE A 72 4.12 -2.96 -1.57
N LEU A 73 3.63 -4.11 -1.14
CA LEU A 73 4.39 -5.34 -1.03
C LEU A 73 4.01 -6.23 -2.20
N ALA A 74 4.95 -6.58 -3.07
CA ALA A 74 4.66 -7.31 -4.29
C ALA A 74 5.80 -8.21 -4.77
N SER A 75 5.50 -9.20 -5.61
CA SER A 75 6.49 -9.95 -6.40
C SER A 75 6.17 -9.86 -7.89
N GLU A 76 7.19 -10.08 -8.71
CA GLU A 76 7.04 -10.20 -10.16
C GLU A 76 6.34 -11.53 -10.50
N ILE A 77 5.35 -11.47 -11.39
CA ILE A 77 4.79 -12.64 -12.09
C ILE A 77 5.50 -12.76 -13.43
N GLU A 78 5.59 -11.64 -14.14
CA GLU A 78 6.31 -11.51 -15.41
C GLU A 78 7.69 -10.88 -15.19
N GLU A 79 8.67 -11.25 -16.02
CA GLU A 79 10.01 -10.64 -15.98
C GLU A 79 9.91 -9.12 -16.24
N GLY A 80 10.43 -8.31 -15.31
CA GLY A 80 10.29 -6.85 -15.35
C GLY A 80 8.89 -6.33 -15.01
N GLY A 81 7.99 -7.19 -14.53
CA GLY A 81 6.60 -6.87 -14.21
C GLY A 81 6.44 -5.74 -13.19
N ILE A 82 7.32 -5.64 -12.17
CA ILE A 82 7.30 -4.53 -11.21
C ILE A 82 7.59 -3.21 -11.92
N SER A 83 8.62 -3.16 -12.76
CA SER A 83 8.98 -1.93 -13.49
C SER A 83 7.85 -1.48 -14.41
N MET A 84 7.20 -2.42 -15.11
CA MET A 84 6.05 -2.13 -15.97
C MET A 84 4.84 -1.64 -15.15
N PHE A 85 4.48 -2.36 -14.08
CA PHE A 85 3.38 -2.01 -13.20
C PHE A 85 3.57 -0.63 -12.58
N MET A 86 4.75 -0.37 -11.98
CA MET A 86 5.05 0.89 -11.32
C MET A 86 5.13 2.06 -12.30
N ARG A 87 5.56 1.83 -13.55
CA ARG A 87 5.49 2.83 -14.61
C ARG A 87 4.03 3.19 -14.93
N LYS A 88 3.17 2.19 -15.17
CA LYS A 88 1.75 2.40 -15.47
C LYS A 88 1.03 3.10 -14.31
N LEU A 89 1.23 2.64 -13.07
CA LEU A 89 0.67 3.22 -11.86
C LEU A 89 1.10 4.67 -11.64
N ASN A 90 2.41 4.94 -11.58
CA ASN A 90 2.89 6.28 -11.24
C ASN A 90 2.58 7.29 -12.34
N MET A 91 2.79 6.94 -13.60
CA MET A 91 2.54 7.84 -14.73
C MET A 91 1.05 8.07 -14.96
N GLY A 92 0.25 7.01 -14.93
CA GLY A 92 -1.20 7.09 -15.10
C GLY A 92 -1.85 7.94 -14.02
N TYR A 93 -1.49 7.70 -12.75
CA TYR A 93 -2.00 8.48 -11.64
C TYR A 93 -1.52 9.94 -11.66
N ALA A 94 -0.25 10.19 -12.01
CA ALA A 94 0.27 11.56 -12.12
C ALA A 94 -0.45 12.35 -13.22
N LYS A 95 -0.75 11.71 -14.36
CA LYS A 95 -1.54 12.30 -15.44
C LYS A 95 -2.95 12.67 -14.94
N TYR A 96 -3.67 11.72 -14.34
CA TYR A 96 -4.99 11.96 -13.73
C TYR A 96 -4.97 13.15 -12.76
N PHE A 97 -4.02 13.14 -11.82
CA PHE A 97 -3.92 14.17 -10.78
C PHE A 97 -3.65 15.55 -11.39
N ASN A 98 -2.73 15.62 -12.34
CA ASN A 98 -2.37 16.87 -13.02
C ASN A 98 -3.54 17.42 -13.84
N GLU A 99 -4.26 16.58 -14.59
CA GLU A 99 -5.46 16.99 -15.34
C GLU A 99 -6.56 17.49 -14.41
N LYS A 100 -6.90 16.72 -13.36
CA LYS A 100 -7.97 17.06 -12.41
C LYS A 100 -7.71 18.37 -11.68
N TYR A 101 -6.47 18.59 -11.25
CA TYR A 101 -6.08 19.76 -10.44
C TYR A 101 -5.44 20.88 -11.26
N LYS A 102 -5.50 20.81 -12.61
CA LYS A 102 -4.91 21.80 -13.53
C LYS A 102 -3.45 22.12 -13.20
N ARG A 103 -2.67 21.07 -12.92
CA ARG A 103 -1.24 21.16 -12.61
C ARG A 103 -0.40 20.72 -13.80
N SER A 104 0.85 21.14 -13.77
CA SER A 104 1.91 20.67 -14.66
C SER A 104 3.10 20.16 -13.84
N GLY A 105 3.97 19.38 -14.48
CA GLY A 105 5.20 18.87 -13.88
C GLY A 105 5.05 17.54 -13.14
N VAL A 106 6.12 17.20 -12.41
CA VAL A 106 6.24 15.91 -11.70
C VAL A 106 5.35 15.87 -10.45
N LEU A 107 4.64 14.75 -10.27
CA LEU A 107 3.88 14.48 -9.04
C LEU A 107 4.73 13.74 -8.00
N TRP A 108 5.48 12.74 -8.45
CA TRP A 108 6.27 11.83 -7.60
C TRP A 108 7.73 12.25 -7.49
N GLN A 109 8.34 11.94 -6.35
CA GLN A 109 9.75 12.22 -6.09
C GLN A 109 10.63 11.17 -6.77
N GLY A 110 11.04 11.48 -8.00
CA GLY A 110 11.92 10.60 -8.78
C GLY A 110 11.25 9.26 -9.10
N THR A 111 12.09 8.25 -9.32
CA THR A 111 11.64 6.87 -9.50
C THR A 111 11.17 6.26 -8.18
N PHE A 112 10.29 5.26 -8.25
CA PHE A 112 9.90 4.50 -7.07
C PHE A 112 11.12 3.77 -6.48
N LYS A 113 11.14 3.60 -5.16
CA LYS A 113 12.12 2.74 -4.49
C LYS A 113 11.64 1.28 -4.57
N ARG A 114 12.58 0.37 -4.85
CA ARG A 114 12.39 -1.09 -4.84
C ARG A 114 13.35 -1.67 -3.80
N ILE A 115 12.82 -2.17 -2.70
CA ILE A 115 13.60 -2.78 -1.61
C ILE A 115 13.34 -4.28 -1.63
N LEU A 116 14.37 -5.08 -1.94
CA LEU A 116 14.29 -6.54 -1.86
C LEU A 116 14.17 -6.96 -0.39
N LEU A 117 13.19 -7.81 -0.09
CA LEU A 117 13.03 -8.39 1.23
C LEU A 117 13.69 -9.76 1.25
N GLN A 118 14.65 -9.93 2.16
CA GLN A 118 15.17 -11.25 2.48
C GLN A 118 14.09 -12.02 3.25
N ARG A 119 13.90 -13.30 2.92
CA ARG A 119 12.93 -14.19 3.59
C ARG A 119 13.46 -14.64 4.96
N ASP A 120 13.73 -13.68 5.83
CA ASP A 120 14.15 -13.90 7.21
C ASP A 120 13.08 -13.35 8.18
N ALA A 121 13.42 -13.22 9.45
CA ALA A 121 12.53 -12.67 10.46
C ALA A 121 11.95 -11.29 10.07
N HIS A 122 12.67 -10.48 9.27
CA HIS A 122 12.19 -9.16 8.84
C HIS A 122 10.99 -9.26 7.90
N PHE A 123 10.90 -10.31 7.08
CA PHE A 123 9.75 -10.53 6.20
C PHE A 123 8.42 -10.60 6.97
N LEU A 124 8.43 -11.21 8.16
CA LEU A 124 7.22 -11.38 8.99
C LEU A 124 6.69 -10.05 9.53
N HIS A 125 7.52 -9.00 9.61
CA HIS A 125 7.15 -7.71 10.19
C HIS A 125 6.70 -6.69 9.15
N ILE A 126 7.13 -6.81 7.89
CA ILE A 126 6.81 -5.85 6.82
C ILE A 126 5.29 -5.64 6.64
N PRO A 127 4.45 -6.69 6.56
CA PRO A 127 3.00 -6.49 6.38
C PRO A 127 2.39 -5.65 7.51
N PHE A 128 2.77 -5.92 8.76
CA PHE A 128 2.33 -5.14 9.92
C PHE A 128 2.80 -3.70 9.81
N TYR A 129 4.07 -3.50 9.45
CA TYR A 129 4.63 -2.17 9.25
C TYR A 129 3.84 -1.36 8.20
N ILE A 130 3.57 -1.95 7.03
CA ILE A 130 2.75 -1.33 5.99
C ILE A 130 1.37 -0.96 6.53
N HIS A 131 0.71 -1.86 7.27
CA HIS A 131 -0.61 -1.62 7.87
C HIS A 131 -0.62 -0.60 9.00
N LEU A 132 0.52 -0.36 9.66
CA LEU A 132 0.67 0.60 10.75
C LEU A 132 0.95 2.03 10.30
N ASN A 133 1.41 2.25 9.06
CA ASN A 133 1.68 3.58 8.50
C ASN A 133 0.56 4.62 8.72
N PRO A 134 -0.74 4.29 8.62
CA PRO A 134 -1.81 5.25 8.90
C PRO A 134 -1.72 5.88 10.30
N LEU A 135 -1.13 5.18 11.28
CA LEU A 135 -0.94 5.72 12.62
C LEU A 135 -0.04 6.96 12.65
N ASP A 136 0.80 7.22 11.63
CA ASP A 136 1.56 8.48 11.56
C ASP A 136 0.67 9.72 11.56
N MET A 137 -0.58 9.60 11.11
CA MET A 137 -1.53 10.72 11.04
C MET A 137 -2.16 11.08 12.39
N ALA A 138 -2.32 10.10 13.28
CA ALA A 138 -3.12 10.27 14.52
C ALA A 138 -2.39 9.83 15.80
N PHE A 139 -1.37 8.99 15.67
CA PHE A 139 -0.60 8.39 16.75
C PHE A 139 0.90 8.30 16.42
N PRO A 140 1.57 9.37 15.94
CA PRO A 140 2.96 9.33 15.46
C PRO A 140 3.97 8.74 16.45
N GLN A 141 3.65 8.76 17.75
CA GLN A 141 4.42 8.10 18.80
C GLN A 141 4.48 6.55 18.67
N TRP A 142 3.70 5.94 17.79
CA TRP A 142 3.77 4.49 17.50
C TRP A 142 5.14 4.08 16.98
N ARG A 143 5.82 4.96 16.22
CA ARG A 143 7.21 4.78 15.76
C ARG A 143 8.21 4.62 16.90
N ALA A 144 7.87 5.15 18.09
CA ALA A 144 8.66 5.03 19.30
C ALA A 144 8.12 3.95 20.26
N GLY A 145 7.07 3.22 19.89
CA GLY A 145 6.42 2.22 20.75
C GLY A 145 5.76 2.83 21.98
N LYS A 146 5.24 4.06 21.88
CA LYS A 146 4.73 4.86 23.01
C LYS A 146 3.24 5.18 22.92
N VAL A 147 2.44 4.39 22.19
CA VAL A 147 0.99 4.60 22.11
C VAL A 147 0.34 4.27 23.45
N ARG A 148 -0.24 5.27 24.11
CA ARG A 148 -0.94 5.10 25.39
C ARG A 148 -2.34 4.52 25.23
N ASN A 149 -3.11 5.01 24.26
CA ASN A 149 -4.48 4.56 24.01
C ASN A 149 -4.52 3.58 22.84
N ILE A 150 -4.20 2.31 23.14
CA ILE A 150 -4.12 1.22 22.16
C ILE A 150 -5.47 1.00 21.48
N ASP A 151 -6.58 1.01 22.21
CA ASP A 151 -7.91 0.77 21.65
C ASP A 151 -8.31 1.84 20.62
N LYS A 152 -7.97 3.11 20.90
CA LYS A 152 -8.20 4.20 19.93
C LYS A 152 -7.33 4.04 18.68
N ALA A 153 -6.09 3.57 18.81
CA ALA A 153 -5.21 3.29 17.67
C ALA A 153 -5.73 2.12 16.82
N LEU A 154 -6.14 1.02 17.46
CA LEU A 154 -6.76 -0.12 16.77
C LEU A 154 -8.06 0.28 16.06
N LYS A 155 -8.90 1.10 16.70
CA LYS A 155 -10.13 1.63 16.08
C LYS A 155 -9.82 2.52 14.87
N PHE A 156 -8.78 3.34 14.95
CA PHE A 156 -8.34 4.16 13.83
C PHE A 156 -7.89 3.31 12.64
N LEU A 157 -7.07 2.27 12.87
CA LEU A 157 -6.68 1.32 11.81
C LEU A 157 -7.89 0.62 11.19
N ALA A 158 -8.85 0.20 12.00
CA ALA A 158 -10.09 -0.42 11.52
C ALA A 158 -11.01 0.54 10.72
N GLN A 159 -10.79 1.84 10.78
CA GLN A 159 -11.51 2.85 10.01
C GLN A 159 -10.73 3.32 8.78
N TYR A 160 -9.42 3.09 8.74
CA TYR A 160 -8.56 3.49 7.63
C TYR A 160 -8.69 2.51 6.47
N ARG A 161 -9.66 2.75 5.59
CA ARG A 161 -9.93 1.85 4.46
C ARG A 161 -8.84 1.84 3.39
N TRP A 162 -7.93 2.81 3.35
CA TRP A 162 -6.96 2.95 2.25
C TRP A 162 -5.70 2.08 2.43
N SER A 163 -5.88 0.89 3.00
CA SER A 163 -4.86 -0.14 3.17
C SER A 163 -5.48 -1.53 3.04
N SER A 164 -4.64 -2.54 2.89
CA SER A 164 -5.09 -3.94 2.88
C SER A 164 -5.32 -4.54 4.28
N TYR A 165 -5.17 -3.76 5.36
CA TYR A 165 -5.34 -4.24 6.74
C TYR A 165 -6.72 -4.88 6.98
N LEU A 166 -7.78 -4.25 6.47
CA LEU A 166 -9.15 -4.73 6.64
C LEU A 166 -9.38 -6.09 5.99
N ASP A 167 -8.82 -6.31 4.80
CA ASP A 167 -8.96 -7.55 4.05
C ASP A 167 -8.37 -8.74 4.82
N TYR A 168 -7.28 -8.52 5.56
CA TYR A 168 -6.70 -9.53 6.46
C TYR A 168 -7.38 -9.61 7.83
N SER A 169 -8.13 -8.57 8.23
CA SER A 169 -8.89 -8.54 9.49
C SER A 169 -10.30 -9.12 9.39
N GLY A 170 -10.65 -9.73 8.25
CA GLY A 170 -11.96 -10.35 8.01
C GLY A 170 -13.03 -9.41 7.48
N VAL A 171 -12.67 -8.18 7.11
CA VAL A 171 -13.59 -7.20 6.52
C VAL A 171 -13.21 -7.00 5.05
N LYS A 172 -14.06 -7.49 4.13
CA LYS A 172 -13.84 -7.28 2.69
C LYS A 172 -13.75 -5.79 2.39
N ASN A 173 -12.63 -5.38 1.82
CA ASN A 173 -12.37 -4.00 1.47
C ASN A 173 -11.92 -3.89 0.01
N PHE A 174 -10.74 -4.41 -0.34
CA PHE A 174 -10.24 -4.47 -1.72
C PHE A 174 -9.63 -5.83 -2.08
N PRO A 175 -10.37 -6.95 -1.92
CA PRO A 175 -9.81 -8.29 -2.09
C PRO A 175 -9.38 -8.59 -3.53
N SER A 176 -9.96 -7.92 -4.54
CA SER A 176 -9.60 -8.12 -5.95
C SER A 176 -8.19 -7.64 -6.33
N ILE A 177 -7.54 -6.86 -5.46
CA ILE A 177 -6.17 -6.37 -5.64
C ILE A 177 -5.16 -7.39 -5.10
N LEU A 178 -5.56 -8.22 -4.13
CA LEU A 178 -4.65 -8.94 -3.26
C LEU A 178 -4.48 -10.40 -3.67
N SER A 179 -3.22 -10.83 -3.72
CA SER A 179 -2.83 -12.24 -3.66
C SER A 179 -2.62 -12.62 -2.20
N GLN A 180 -3.66 -13.17 -1.55
CA GLN A 180 -3.67 -13.26 -0.09
C GLN A 180 -2.92 -14.47 0.48
N GLU A 181 -2.73 -15.52 -0.31
CA GLU A 181 -2.25 -16.83 0.13
C GLU A 181 -0.95 -16.72 0.94
N LEU A 182 0.03 -15.97 0.42
CA LEU A 182 1.34 -15.83 1.06
C LEU A 182 1.29 -15.18 2.44
N LEU A 183 0.43 -14.18 2.63
CA LEU A 183 0.36 -13.44 3.90
C LEU A 183 -0.70 -13.97 4.85
N ALA A 184 -1.60 -14.84 4.40
CA ALA A 184 -2.64 -15.41 5.25
C ALA A 184 -2.01 -16.09 6.49
N ASP A 185 -0.92 -16.83 6.31
CA ASP A 185 -0.22 -17.51 7.41
C ASP A 185 0.62 -16.55 8.27
N VAL A 186 1.22 -15.53 7.64
CA VAL A 186 2.05 -14.51 8.31
C VAL A 186 1.19 -13.65 9.25
N LEU A 187 0.11 -13.09 8.72
CA LEU A 187 -0.80 -12.22 9.46
C LEU A 187 -1.70 -13.02 10.39
N GLY A 188 -2.14 -14.21 9.97
CA GLY A 188 -3.02 -15.09 10.72
C GLY A 188 -4.35 -14.43 11.09
N SER A 189 -4.96 -14.86 12.20
CA SER A 189 -6.28 -14.38 12.61
C SER A 189 -6.29 -12.90 13.02
N SER A 190 -7.45 -12.25 12.93
CA SER A 190 -7.64 -10.87 13.42
C SER A 190 -7.20 -10.69 14.88
N ALA A 191 -7.40 -11.71 15.74
CA ALA A 191 -6.94 -11.70 17.12
C ALA A 191 -5.40 -11.69 17.23
N ARG A 192 -4.72 -12.51 16.41
CA ARG A 192 -3.25 -12.52 16.33
C ARG A 192 -2.72 -11.17 15.87
N GLN A 193 -3.32 -10.59 14.83
CA GLN A 193 -2.93 -9.29 14.29
C GLN A 193 -3.05 -8.18 15.34
N LYS A 194 -4.20 -8.10 16.04
CA LYS A 194 -4.41 -7.11 17.11
C LYS A 194 -3.37 -7.24 18.22
N ARG A 195 -3.01 -8.46 18.61
CA ARG A 195 -1.95 -8.72 19.61
C ARG A 195 -0.59 -8.22 19.13
N ILE A 196 -0.16 -8.61 17.93
CA ILE A 196 1.13 -8.18 17.35
C ILE A 196 1.18 -6.65 17.21
N ILE A 197 0.11 -6.03 16.69
CA ILE A 197 0.01 -4.58 16.59
C ILE A 197 0.14 -3.92 17.96
N LYS A 198 -0.58 -4.43 18.96
CA LYS A 198 -0.49 -3.94 20.34
C LYS A 198 0.96 -3.99 20.83
N ASP A 199 1.65 -5.10 20.62
CA ASP A 199 3.04 -5.27 21.05
C ASP A 199 3.97 -4.27 20.34
N ILE A 200 3.83 -4.10 19.02
CA ILE A 200 4.65 -3.15 18.23
C ILE A 200 4.44 -1.72 18.73
N ILE A 201 3.20 -1.27 18.87
CA ILE A 201 2.93 0.14 19.20
C ILE A 201 3.14 0.51 20.67
N SER A 202 3.41 -0.49 21.53
CA SER A 202 3.68 -0.33 22.96
C SER A 202 5.09 -0.74 23.40
N SER A 203 5.91 -1.28 22.49
CA SER A 203 7.30 -1.67 22.75
C SER A 203 8.28 -0.84 21.92
N PRO A 204 9.15 -0.02 22.53
CA PRO A 204 10.15 0.77 21.81
C PRO A 204 11.10 -0.06 20.95
N ASN A 205 11.44 -1.28 21.37
CA ASN A 205 12.34 -2.16 20.62
C ASN A 205 11.68 -2.65 19.33
N LEU A 206 10.46 -3.18 19.44
CA LEU A 206 9.70 -3.68 18.28
C LEU A 206 9.33 -2.54 17.32
N ALA A 207 8.97 -1.37 17.83
CA ALA A 207 8.69 -0.20 17.01
C ALA A 207 9.91 0.26 16.21
N ARG A 208 11.11 0.22 16.83
CA ARG A 208 12.37 0.57 16.16
C ARG A 208 12.72 -0.44 15.08
N GLU A 209 12.54 -1.74 15.34
CA GLU A 209 12.77 -2.79 14.34
C GLU A 209 11.82 -2.66 13.14
N ALA A 210 10.54 -2.42 13.40
CA ALA A 210 9.56 -2.18 12.34
C ALA A 210 9.89 -0.93 11.50
N SER A 211 10.35 0.15 12.13
CA SER A 211 10.66 1.41 11.45
C SER A 211 11.94 1.38 10.60
N LYS A 212 12.82 0.38 10.76
CA LYS A 212 14.01 0.21 9.90
C LYS A 212 13.66 -0.24 8.47
N LEU A 213 12.40 -0.54 8.23
CA LEU A 213 11.89 -1.13 6.99
C LEU A 213 11.32 -0.09 5.99
N GLU A 214 11.51 1.20 6.29
CA GLU A 214 11.07 2.38 5.50
C GLU A 214 12.14 2.95 4.55
#